data_AF-A0A846NML3-F1
#
_entry.id   AF-A0A846NML3-F1
#
_cell.length_a   1.000
_cell.length_b   1.000
_cell.length_c   1.000
_cell.angle_alpha   90.00
_cell.angle_beta   90.00
_cell.angle_gamma   90.00
#
_symmetry.space_group_name_H-M   'P 1'
#
loop_
_entity.id
_entity.type
_entity.pdbx_description
1 polymer ?
#
loop_
_entity_poly.entity_id
_entity_poly.type
_entity_poly.pdbx_seq_one_letter_code
_entity_poly.pdbx_strand_id
1 'polypeptide(L)'
;MSIWDRVRYVWMNGDFVDWREATVHLSSPVVNMGLGVFEGIRAYWNPRIKQLNVFRLRDHLNRLFDSAKVHRMHVPFSKGDIEKAVVELLSSNNFREDIYIRPIIYRGNLWQEEESIDTGIYAGPRATRLKGVDKGVRCCVSGWRRMSDSILPARVKACGNYLQYHYAMSEALASGFDNTILLTVSGKVSESPGANIFLIRDGVLITPSITSDILEGVTRNTLIRTIREKLDLEVVEREV
;
A
#
# COMPACT_ATOMS: atom_id res chain seq x y z
N MET A 1 -12.88 -21.66 -1.34
CA MET A 1 -11.52 -21.72 -0.76
C MET A 1 -10.92 -20.34 -0.87
N SER A 2 -10.50 -19.76 0.25
CA SER A 2 -9.88 -18.43 0.31
C SER A 2 -8.55 -18.46 -0.45
N ILE A 3 -8.16 -17.35 -1.09
CA ILE A 3 -6.84 -17.24 -1.72
C ILE A 3 -5.70 -17.44 -0.71
N TRP A 4 -5.98 -17.23 0.58
CA TRP A 4 -5.06 -17.34 1.70
C TRP A 4 -4.86 -18.78 2.18
N ASP A 5 -5.73 -19.73 1.80
CA ASP A 5 -5.62 -21.14 2.20
C ASP A 5 -4.37 -21.82 1.62
N ARG A 6 -3.72 -21.18 0.63
CA ARG A 6 -2.48 -21.65 -0.01
C ARG A 6 -1.21 -21.08 0.62
N VAL A 7 -1.33 -20.15 1.56
CA VAL A 7 -0.19 -19.55 2.27
C VAL A 7 0.14 -20.45 3.46
N ARG A 8 1.39 -20.92 3.52
CA ARG A 8 1.87 -21.82 4.58
C ARG A 8 2.58 -21.06 5.68
N TYR A 9 3.52 -20.21 5.27
CA TYR A 9 4.37 -19.47 6.19
C TYR A 9 4.18 -17.97 6.03
N VAL A 10 4.34 -17.25 7.14
CA VAL A 10 4.67 -15.82 7.17
C VAL A 10 6.02 -15.62 7.84
N TRP A 11 6.56 -14.43 7.71
CA TRP A 11 7.70 -14.01 8.54
C TRP A 11 7.19 -13.06 9.62
N MET A 12 7.57 -13.29 10.87
CA MET A 12 7.16 -12.47 12.02
C MET A 12 8.31 -12.40 13.03
N ASN A 13 8.77 -11.19 13.32
CA ASN A 13 9.78 -10.90 14.34
C ASN A 13 11.08 -11.73 14.25
N GLY A 14 11.53 -12.04 13.04
CA GLY A 14 12.77 -12.80 12.79
C GLY A 14 12.54 -14.23 12.32
N ASP A 15 11.37 -14.81 12.60
CA ASP A 15 11.09 -16.23 12.37
C ASP A 15 10.04 -16.47 11.29
N PHE A 16 10.12 -17.64 10.65
CA PHE A 16 9.05 -18.15 9.80
C PHE A 16 8.07 -18.94 10.65
N VAL A 17 6.82 -18.48 10.71
CA VAL A 17 5.75 -19.10 11.50
C VAL A 17 4.64 -19.59 10.57
N ASP A 18 3.86 -20.57 11.01
CA ASP A 18 2.68 -21.01 10.26
C ASP A 18 1.69 -19.84 10.11
N TRP A 19 1.08 -19.72 8.93
CA TRP A 19 0.10 -18.66 8.63
C TRP A 19 -1.01 -18.55 9.69
N ARG A 20 -1.42 -19.66 10.30
CA ARG A 20 -2.48 -19.69 11.32
C ARG A 20 -2.01 -19.23 12.70
N GLU A 21 -0.71 -19.30 12.96
CA GLU A 21 -0.09 -18.91 14.23
C GLU A 21 0.29 -17.42 14.26
N ALA A 22 0.33 -16.78 13.09
CA ALA A 22 0.56 -15.36 12.90
C ALA A 22 -0.57 -14.50 13.47
N THR A 23 -0.58 -14.37 14.80
CA THR A 23 -1.66 -13.74 15.57
C THR A 23 -1.16 -12.50 16.30
N VAL A 24 -2.09 -11.60 16.62
CA VAL A 24 -1.87 -10.45 17.50
C VAL A 24 -2.95 -10.47 18.58
N HIS A 25 -2.60 -10.05 19.79
CA HIS A 25 -3.56 -10.04 20.87
C HIS A 25 -4.64 -8.97 20.65
N LEU A 26 -5.88 -9.25 21.09
CA LEU A 26 -7.02 -8.34 20.94
C LEU A 26 -6.78 -6.97 21.59
N SER A 27 -6.05 -6.92 22.70
CA SER A 27 -5.71 -5.67 23.39
C SER A 27 -4.59 -4.86 22.72
N SER A 28 -3.99 -5.35 21.63
CA SER A 28 -2.84 -4.68 21.03
C SER A 28 -3.18 -3.28 20.50
N PRO A 29 -2.28 -2.29 20.60
CA PRO A 29 -2.52 -0.94 20.08
C PRO A 29 -2.77 -0.91 18.57
N VAL A 30 -2.18 -1.83 17.79
CA VAL A 30 -2.49 -1.94 16.36
C VAL A 30 -3.95 -2.31 16.10
N VAL A 31 -4.54 -3.20 16.92
CA VAL A 31 -5.94 -3.61 16.78
C VAL A 31 -6.89 -2.51 17.23
N ASN A 32 -6.59 -1.83 18.34
CA ASN A 32 -7.50 -0.87 18.96
C ASN A 32 -7.37 0.56 18.40
N MET A 33 -6.21 0.92 17.85
CA MET A 33 -5.91 2.29 17.42
C MET A 33 -5.28 2.38 16.02
N GLY A 34 -5.02 1.24 15.35
CA GLY A 34 -4.40 1.24 14.03
C GLY A 34 -2.94 1.72 14.03
N LEU A 35 -2.23 1.57 15.15
CA LEU A 35 -0.82 1.98 15.32
C LEU A 35 0.14 1.03 14.58
N GLY A 36 0.16 1.14 13.26
CA GLY A 36 1.06 0.43 12.37
C GLY A 36 1.28 1.18 11.06
N VAL A 37 2.36 0.84 10.38
CA VAL A 37 2.69 1.29 9.02
C VAL A 37 2.96 0.08 8.14
N PHE A 38 2.66 0.16 6.85
CA PHE A 38 2.76 -1.02 6.00
C PHE A 38 3.11 -0.68 4.56
N GLU A 39 3.45 -1.71 3.80
CA GLU A 39 3.61 -1.62 2.36
C GLU A 39 2.76 -2.59 1.56
N GLY A 40 2.45 -2.20 0.32
CA GLY A 40 1.77 -3.06 -0.62
C GLY A 40 2.67 -3.26 -1.81
N ILE A 41 3.28 -4.43 -1.91
CA ILE A 41 4.31 -4.73 -2.91
C ILE A 41 3.79 -5.85 -3.83
N ARG A 42 4.16 -5.79 -5.10
CA ARG A 42 3.82 -6.81 -6.09
C ARG A 42 5.06 -7.60 -6.46
N ALA A 43 4.88 -8.91 -6.62
CA ALA A 43 5.82 -9.73 -7.36
C ALA A 43 5.11 -10.37 -8.56
N TYR A 44 5.80 -10.39 -9.69
CA TYR A 44 5.24 -10.83 -10.97
C TYR A 44 5.93 -12.11 -11.42
N TRP A 45 5.12 -13.13 -11.72
CA TRP A 45 5.63 -14.41 -12.22
C TRP A 45 5.89 -14.31 -13.71
N ASN A 46 7.14 -14.57 -14.11
CA ASN A 46 7.51 -14.68 -15.51
C ASN A 46 7.55 -16.17 -15.90
N PRO A 47 6.57 -16.69 -16.66
CA PRO A 47 6.53 -18.10 -17.02
C PRO A 47 7.64 -18.50 -18.01
N ARG A 48 8.21 -17.56 -18.77
CA ARG A 48 9.26 -17.84 -19.76
C ARG A 48 10.58 -18.22 -19.10
N ILE A 49 10.97 -17.46 -18.07
CA ILE A 49 12.21 -17.68 -17.30
C ILE A 49 11.97 -18.38 -15.96
N LYS A 50 10.71 -18.76 -15.68
CA LYS A 50 10.28 -19.43 -14.43
C LYS A 50 10.78 -18.70 -13.18
N GLN A 51 10.64 -17.38 -13.15
CA GLN A 51 11.13 -16.53 -12.07
C GLN A 51 10.05 -15.59 -11.54
N LEU A 52 9.99 -15.46 -10.21
CA LEU A 52 9.15 -14.47 -9.52
C LEU A 52 9.98 -13.20 -9.28
N ASN A 53 9.50 -12.05 -9.75
CA ASN A 53 10.25 -10.79 -9.70
C ASN A 53 9.53 -9.78 -8.81
N VAL A 54 10.15 -9.40 -7.69
CA VAL A 54 9.60 -8.38 -6.78
C VAL A 54 9.84 -6.99 -7.38
N PHE A 55 8.76 -6.24 -7.60
CA PHE A 55 8.84 -4.94 -8.25
C PHE A 55 9.18 -3.84 -7.25
N ARG A 56 10.31 -3.13 -7.48
CA ARG A 56 10.73 -1.94 -6.72
C ARG A 56 10.77 -2.13 -5.19
N LEU A 57 11.20 -3.31 -4.73
CA LEU A 57 11.25 -3.68 -3.30
C LEU A 57 11.92 -2.59 -2.44
N ARG A 58 13.10 -2.12 -2.85
CA ARG A 58 13.86 -1.11 -2.10
C ARG A 58 13.12 0.23 -1.97
N ASP A 59 12.43 0.67 -3.00
CA ASP A 59 11.62 1.90 -2.95
C ASP A 59 10.47 1.77 -1.93
N HIS A 60 9.82 0.61 -1.90
CA HIS A 60 8.79 0.32 -0.91
C HIS A 60 9.37 0.27 0.51
N LEU A 61 10.49 -0.42 0.73
CA LEU A 61 11.12 -0.48 2.05
C LEU A 61 11.65 0.88 2.53
N ASN A 62 12.10 1.75 1.60
CA ASN A 62 12.44 3.13 1.95
C ASN A 62 11.22 3.85 2.54
N ARG A 63 10.09 3.83 1.82
CA ARG A 63 8.85 4.49 2.29
C ARG A 63 8.28 3.85 3.56
N LEU A 64 8.41 2.53 3.73
CA LEU A 64 8.00 1.83 4.96
C LEU A 64 8.75 2.38 6.18
N PHE A 65 10.08 2.46 6.10
CA PHE A 65 10.92 2.96 7.19
C PHE A 65 10.73 4.47 7.40
N ASP A 66 10.51 5.25 6.34
CA ASP A 66 10.21 6.67 6.50
C ASP A 66 8.84 6.89 7.17
N SER A 67 7.85 6.04 6.86
CA SER A 67 6.57 6.02 7.58
C SER A 67 6.77 5.65 9.05
N ALA A 68 7.59 4.64 9.35
CA ALA A 68 7.90 4.22 10.72
C ALA A 68 8.57 5.33 11.54
N LYS A 69 9.49 6.11 10.92
CA LYS A 69 10.11 7.28 11.56
C LYS A 69 9.11 8.35 11.96
N VAL A 70 8.14 8.67 11.10
CA VAL A 70 7.08 9.66 11.43
C VAL A 70 6.26 9.20 12.64
N HIS A 71 6.01 7.89 12.74
CA HIS A 71 5.32 7.27 13.89
C HIS A 71 6.21 7.03 15.12
N ARG A 72 7.48 7.47 15.10
CA ARG A 72 8.45 7.28 16.19
C ARG A 72 8.61 5.80 16.58
N MET A 73 8.63 4.91 15.58
CA MET A 73 8.84 3.48 15.78
C MET A 73 10.34 3.15 15.62
N HIS A 74 10.95 2.59 16.66
CA HIS A 74 12.30 2.03 16.58
C HIS A 74 12.21 0.60 16.05
N VAL A 75 12.49 0.41 14.76
CA VAL A 75 12.36 -0.89 14.10
C VAL A 75 13.57 -1.76 14.45
N PRO A 76 13.40 -2.96 15.03
CA PRO A 76 14.52 -3.81 15.45
C PRO A 76 15.22 -4.53 14.28
N PHE A 77 14.79 -4.29 13.04
CA PHE A 77 15.33 -4.89 11.82
C PHE A 77 15.80 -3.81 10.86
N SER A 78 16.91 -4.06 10.17
CA SER A 78 17.37 -3.20 9.08
C SER A 78 16.52 -3.41 7.82
N LYS A 79 16.59 -2.47 6.88
CA LYS A 79 15.99 -2.64 5.55
C LYS A 79 16.50 -3.90 4.84
N GLY A 80 17.77 -4.26 5.04
CA GLY A 80 18.39 -5.44 4.46
C GLY A 80 17.81 -6.74 5.03
N ASP A 81 17.52 -6.76 6.33
CA ASP A 81 16.88 -7.91 6.99
C ASP A 81 15.47 -8.13 6.42
N ILE A 82 14.68 -7.06 6.26
CA ILE A 82 13.34 -7.14 5.67
C ILE A 82 13.40 -7.51 4.18
N GLU A 83 14.38 -7.00 3.41
CA GLU A 83 14.60 -7.40 2.01
C GLU A 83 14.87 -8.90 1.90
N LYS A 84 15.77 -9.43 2.74
CA LYS A 84 16.11 -10.86 2.81
C LYS A 84 14.89 -11.69 3.20
N ALA A 85 14.17 -11.28 4.25
CA ALA A 85 12.98 -11.97 4.74
C ALA A 85 11.87 -12.07 3.68
N VAL A 86 11.66 -11.01 2.88
CA VAL A 86 10.71 -11.05 1.74
C VAL A 86 11.11 -12.14 0.74
N VAL A 87 12.38 -12.21 0.34
CA VAL A 87 12.85 -13.17 -0.67
C VAL A 87 12.75 -14.61 -0.16
N GLU A 88 13.17 -14.84 1.09
CA GLU A 88 13.10 -16.16 1.73
C GLU A 88 11.66 -16.62 1.95
N LEU A 89 10.75 -15.70 2.32
CA LEU A 89 9.33 -15.99 2.50
C LEU A 89 8.67 -16.46 1.20
N LEU A 90 8.92 -15.74 0.10
CA LEU A 90 8.38 -16.10 -1.22
C LEU A 90 8.92 -17.45 -1.69
N SER A 91 10.21 -17.71 -1.44
CA SER A 91 10.86 -18.98 -1.78
C SER A 91 10.27 -20.14 -0.98
N SER A 92 10.06 -19.95 0.33
CA SER A 92 9.52 -20.96 1.24
C SER A 92 8.07 -21.35 0.92
N ASN A 93 7.29 -20.41 0.39
CA ASN A 93 5.93 -20.68 -0.07
C ASN A 93 5.85 -21.22 -1.53
N ASN A 94 6.97 -21.25 -2.28
CA ASN A 94 7.07 -21.79 -3.65
C ASN A 94 6.00 -21.26 -4.63
N PHE A 95 5.76 -19.95 -4.60
CA PHE A 95 4.79 -19.31 -5.48
C PHE A 95 5.22 -19.32 -6.96
N ARG A 96 4.27 -19.63 -7.85
CA ARG A 96 4.46 -19.67 -9.32
C ARG A 96 3.38 -18.88 -10.08
N GLU A 97 2.92 -17.79 -9.46
CA GLU A 97 1.89 -16.89 -9.96
C GLU A 97 2.14 -15.48 -9.41
N ASP A 98 1.32 -14.50 -9.79
CA ASP A 98 1.47 -13.13 -9.30
C ASP A 98 1.10 -13.01 -7.82
N ILE A 99 1.97 -12.36 -7.06
CA ILE A 99 1.88 -12.28 -5.60
C ILE A 99 1.69 -10.84 -5.13
N TYR A 100 0.94 -10.70 -4.04
CA TYR A 100 0.90 -9.51 -3.22
C TYR A 100 1.65 -9.75 -1.92
N ILE A 101 2.50 -8.82 -1.53
CA ILE A 101 3.35 -8.89 -0.35
C ILE A 101 3.00 -7.69 0.55
N ARG A 102 2.85 -7.96 1.84
CA ARG A 102 2.54 -6.97 2.87
C ARG A 102 3.55 -7.07 4.01
N PRO A 103 4.64 -6.30 3.94
CA PRO A 103 5.39 -5.93 5.13
C PRO A 103 4.54 -4.97 5.99
N ILE A 104 4.55 -5.15 7.29
CA ILE A 104 3.88 -4.31 8.28
C ILE A 104 4.76 -4.17 9.52
N ILE A 105 4.87 -2.95 10.04
CA ILE A 105 5.57 -2.60 11.28
C ILE A 105 4.53 -2.00 12.22
N TYR A 106 4.40 -2.50 13.44
CA TYR A 106 3.27 -2.14 14.30
C TYR A 106 3.57 -2.30 15.79
N ARG A 107 2.73 -1.68 16.62
CA ARG A 107 2.74 -1.87 18.09
C ARG A 107 1.83 -3.06 18.44
N GLY A 108 2.41 -4.23 18.66
CA GLY A 108 1.69 -5.49 18.86
C GLY A 108 1.62 -6.01 20.30
N ASN A 109 2.38 -5.43 21.24
CA ASN A 109 2.28 -5.72 22.68
C ASN A 109 0.86 -5.55 23.24
N LEU A 110 0.63 -6.06 24.46
CA LEU A 110 -0.62 -5.84 25.16
C LEU A 110 -0.82 -4.35 25.46
N TRP A 111 -2.08 -3.93 25.58
CA TRP A 111 -2.42 -2.56 25.98
C TRP A 111 -1.64 -2.13 27.23
N GLN A 112 -1.07 -0.91 27.20
CA GLN A 112 -0.28 -0.32 28.30
C GLN A 112 1.05 -1.01 28.62
N GLU A 113 1.48 -2.00 27.85
CA GLU A 113 2.86 -2.50 27.92
C GLU A 113 3.79 -1.66 27.04
N GLU A 114 5.01 -1.45 27.51
CA GLU A 114 5.98 -0.59 26.82
C GLU A 114 6.49 -1.17 25.49
N GLU A 115 6.65 -0.26 24.53
CA GLU A 115 7.71 -0.17 23.51
C GLU A 115 7.97 -1.28 22.46
N SER A 116 7.33 -2.46 22.47
CA SER A 116 7.62 -3.41 21.37
C SER A 116 7.12 -2.88 20.02
N ILE A 117 8.01 -2.95 19.03
CA ILE A 117 7.71 -2.73 17.63
C ILE A 117 7.88 -4.06 16.92
N ASP A 118 6.74 -4.67 16.63
CA ASP A 118 6.68 -5.92 15.89
C ASP A 118 6.77 -5.65 14.39
N THR A 119 7.36 -6.60 13.66
CA THR A 119 7.42 -6.57 12.21
C THR A 119 6.96 -7.90 11.64
N GLY A 120 6.00 -7.83 10.72
CA GLY A 120 5.47 -8.99 10.01
C GLY A 120 5.54 -8.83 8.51
N ILE A 121 5.65 -9.95 7.80
CA ILE A 121 5.56 -10.01 6.34
C ILE A 121 4.69 -11.20 5.98
N TYR A 122 3.58 -10.92 5.30
CA TYR A 122 2.80 -11.97 4.66
C TYR A 122 2.74 -11.76 3.16
N ALA A 123 2.60 -12.86 2.43
CA ALA A 123 2.51 -12.85 0.99
C ALA A 123 1.51 -13.89 0.52
N GLY A 124 0.74 -13.56 -0.52
CA GLY A 124 -0.21 -14.51 -1.09
C GLY A 124 -0.62 -14.17 -2.51
N PRO A 125 -1.21 -15.14 -3.22
CA PRO A 125 -1.67 -14.97 -4.59
C PRO A 125 -2.64 -13.80 -4.76
N ARG A 126 -2.37 -12.94 -5.75
CA ARG A 126 -3.27 -11.85 -6.12
C ARG A 126 -3.15 -11.55 -7.61
N ALA A 127 -4.28 -11.66 -8.31
CA ALA A 127 -4.35 -11.35 -9.73
C ALA A 127 -3.88 -9.91 -10.01
N THR A 128 -3.01 -9.75 -11.01
CA THR A 128 -2.47 -8.44 -11.41
C THR A 128 -3.49 -7.55 -12.07
N ARG A 129 -4.36 -8.13 -12.89
CA ARG A 129 -5.32 -7.37 -13.68
C ARG A 129 -6.55 -7.09 -12.81
N LEU A 130 -6.83 -5.82 -12.60
CA LEU A 130 -8.12 -5.41 -12.04
C LEU A 130 -9.22 -5.94 -12.97
N LYS A 131 -10.22 -6.59 -12.39
CA LYS A 131 -11.39 -7.05 -13.14
C LYS A 131 -12.03 -5.82 -13.81
N GLY A 132 -12.17 -5.86 -15.13
CA GLY A 132 -12.76 -4.74 -15.88
C GLY A 132 -11.80 -3.61 -16.25
N VAL A 133 -10.47 -3.74 -16.06
CA VAL A 133 -9.51 -2.69 -16.45
C VAL A 133 -9.67 -2.24 -17.91
N ASP A 134 -10.08 -3.15 -18.80
CA ASP A 134 -10.29 -2.86 -20.23
C ASP A 134 -11.54 -2.02 -20.51
N LYS A 135 -12.48 -1.95 -19.55
CA LYS A 135 -13.74 -1.19 -19.67
C LYS A 135 -13.71 0.11 -18.87
N GLY A 136 -12.65 0.36 -18.10
CA GLY A 136 -12.61 1.41 -17.09
C GLY A 136 -13.47 1.08 -15.86
N VAL A 137 -13.48 2.00 -14.91
CA VAL A 137 -14.26 1.90 -13.66
C VAL A 137 -15.09 3.17 -13.49
N ARG A 138 -16.28 3.06 -12.89
CA ARG A 138 -17.13 4.19 -12.57
C ARG A 138 -16.75 4.74 -11.20
N CYS A 139 -16.35 6.00 -11.15
CA CYS A 139 -16.02 6.69 -9.91
C CYS A 139 -17.02 7.80 -9.62
N CYS A 140 -17.39 7.98 -8.35
CA CYS A 140 -18.04 9.20 -7.87
C CYS A 140 -17.02 10.15 -7.21
N VAL A 141 -17.41 11.40 -6.98
CA VAL A 141 -16.70 12.29 -6.06
C VAL A 141 -17.25 12.03 -4.65
N SER A 142 -16.37 11.72 -3.70
CA SER A 142 -16.72 11.39 -2.33
C SER A 142 -17.33 12.58 -1.59
N GLY A 143 -18.34 12.33 -0.75
CA GLY A 143 -18.79 13.26 0.28
C GLY A 143 -17.76 13.45 1.40
N TRP A 144 -16.87 12.47 1.59
CA TRP A 144 -15.74 12.54 2.52
C TRP A 144 -14.53 13.26 1.93
N ARG A 145 -14.00 14.22 2.67
CA ARG A 145 -12.75 14.93 2.32
C ARG A 145 -11.52 14.12 2.70
N ARG A 146 -10.44 14.25 1.94
CA ARG A 146 -9.12 13.68 2.26
C ARG A 146 -8.54 14.34 3.51
N MET A 147 -7.91 13.54 4.37
CA MET A 147 -7.15 14.05 5.52
C MET A 147 -6.01 14.92 5.05
N SER A 148 -5.94 16.14 5.59
CA SER A 148 -4.82 17.03 5.33
C SER A 148 -3.55 16.52 5.99
N ASP A 149 -2.41 16.82 5.37
CA ASP A 149 -1.09 16.48 5.91
C ASP A 149 -0.85 17.01 7.34
N SER A 150 -1.50 18.10 7.72
CA SER A 150 -1.43 18.71 9.07
C SER A 150 -2.28 18.01 10.13
N ILE A 151 -3.20 17.12 9.74
CA ILE A 151 -4.08 16.36 10.65
C ILE A 151 -3.52 14.96 10.85
N LEU A 152 -3.43 14.21 9.74
CA LEU A 152 -2.88 12.87 9.72
C LEU A 152 -2.21 12.66 8.36
N PRO A 153 -0.86 12.70 8.31
CA PRO A 153 -0.11 12.80 7.06
C PRO A 153 -0.49 11.78 6.00
N ALA A 154 -1.07 12.25 4.90
CA ALA A 154 -1.49 11.41 3.77
C ALA A 154 -0.31 10.67 3.12
N ARG A 155 0.89 11.29 3.17
CA ARG A 155 2.15 10.72 2.68
C ARG A 155 2.64 9.52 3.49
N VAL A 156 2.14 9.34 4.71
CA VAL A 156 2.49 8.22 5.58
C VAL A 156 1.51 7.08 5.34
N LYS A 157 2.06 5.89 5.06
CA LYS A 157 1.25 4.70 4.78
C LYS A 157 0.91 3.96 6.06
N ALA A 158 0.13 4.62 6.92
CA ALA A 158 -0.28 4.11 8.22
C ALA A 158 -1.61 3.34 8.16
N CYS A 159 -1.76 2.32 9.01
CA CYS A 159 -2.98 1.53 9.10
C CYS A 159 -4.20 2.39 9.46
N GLY A 160 -4.09 3.26 10.47
CA GLY A 160 -5.17 4.16 10.87
C GLY A 160 -5.68 5.09 9.76
N ASN A 161 -4.81 5.48 8.82
CA ASN A 161 -5.17 6.37 7.71
C ASN A 161 -6.22 5.73 6.77
N TYR A 162 -6.30 4.40 6.75
CA TYR A 162 -7.19 3.66 5.84
C TYR A 162 -8.65 3.65 6.32
N LEU A 163 -8.96 4.08 7.54
CA LEU A 163 -10.33 4.21 8.01
C LEU A 163 -11.12 5.24 7.17
N GLN A 164 -10.48 6.35 6.79
CA GLN A 164 -11.08 7.32 5.87
C GLN A 164 -11.44 6.70 4.52
N TYR A 165 -10.53 5.91 3.95
CA TYR A 165 -10.78 5.24 2.68
C TYR A 165 -11.93 4.24 2.80
N HIS A 166 -12.09 3.58 3.96
CA HIS A 166 -13.21 2.68 4.19
C HIS A 166 -14.56 3.42 4.10
N TYR A 167 -14.69 4.59 4.74
CA TYR A 167 -15.93 5.38 4.65
C TYR A 167 -16.22 5.86 3.22
N ALA A 168 -15.21 6.43 2.55
CA ALA A 168 -15.36 6.91 1.17
C ALA A 168 -15.73 5.78 0.21
N MET A 169 -15.09 4.61 0.33
CA MET A 169 -15.44 3.43 -0.48
C MET A 169 -16.83 2.89 -0.18
N SER A 170 -17.23 2.86 1.10
CA SER A 170 -18.54 2.34 1.49
C SER A 170 -19.67 3.19 0.92
N GLU A 171 -19.52 4.52 0.94
CA GLU A 171 -20.45 5.45 0.30
C GLU A 171 -20.57 5.21 -1.21
N ALA A 172 -19.43 5.05 -1.89
CA ALA A 172 -19.38 4.84 -3.33
C ALA A 172 -20.05 3.53 -3.75
N LEU A 173 -19.72 2.44 -3.05
CA LEU A 173 -20.31 1.12 -3.30
C LEU A 173 -21.82 1.11 -3.03
N ALA A 174 -22.28 1.74 -1.94
CA ALA A 174 -23.71 1.89 -1.64
C ALA A 174 -24.45 2.70 -2.72
N SER A 175 -23.75 3.64 -3.37
CA SER A 175 -24.28 4.45 -4.47
C SER A 175 -24.11 3.80 -5.85
N GLY A 176 -23.62 2.55 -5.91
CA GLY A 176 -23.47 1.78 -7.15
C GLY A 176 -22.22 2.11 -7.97
N PHE A 177 -21.25 2.85 -7.44
CA PHE A 177 -19.97 3.11 -8.11
C PHE A 177 -18.94 2.03 -7.78
N ASP A 178 -17.93 1.89 -8.64
CA ASP A 178 -16.84 0.92 -8.45
C ASP A 178 -15.76 1.47 -7.50
N ASN A 179 -15.59 2.79 -7.48
CA ASN A 179 -14.61 3.50 -6.65
C ASN A 179 -15.03 4.97 -6.44
N THR A 180 -14.18 5.76 -5.79
CA THR A 180 -14.41 7.17 -5.49
C THR A 180 -13.14 8.01 -5.62
N ILE A 181 -13.33 9.31 -5.79
CA ILE A 181 -12.30 10.34 -5.84
C ILE A 181 -12.47 11.21 -4.59
N LEU A 182 -11.43 11.29 -3.76
CA LEU A 182 -11.40 12.21 -2.63
C LEU A 182 -10.88 13.58 -3.06
N LEU A 183 -11.50 14.59 -2.48
CA LEU A 183 -11.04 15.97 -2.59
C LEU A 183 -10.30 16.37 -1.31
N THR A 184 -9.30 17.23 -1.44
CA THR A 184 -8.68 17.94 -0.31
C THR A 184 -9.72 18.78 0.44
N VAL A 185 -9.35 19.27 1.62
CA VAL A 185 -10.16 20.23 2.38
C VAL A 185 -10.42 21.53 1.61
N SER A 186 -9.51 21.93 0.71
CA SER A 186 -9.66 23.09 -0.18
C SER A 186 -10.51 22.79 -1.44
N GLY A 187 -11.00 21.56 -1.61
CA GLY A 187 -11.85 21.18 -2.73
C GLY A 187 -11.12 20.82 -4.02
N LYS A 188 -9.79 20.59 -3.96
CA LYS A 188 -8.98 20.12 -5.09
C LYS A 188 -8.94 18.60 -5.15
N VAL A 189 -8.70 18.03 -6.31
CA VAL A 189 -8.55 16.57 -6.43
C VAL A 189 -7.29 16.11 -5.71
N SER A 190 -7.44 15.09 -4.87
CA SER A 190 -6.33 14.43 -4.18
C SER A 190 -6.04 13.08 -4.83
N GLU A 191 -6.71 12.02 -4.37
CA GLU A 191 -6.49 10.66 -4.84
C GLU A 191 -7.73 9.79 -4.65
N SER A 192 -7.62 8.51 -5.01
CA SER A 192 -8.64 7.50 -4.81
C SER A 192 -8.19 6.51 -3.74
N PRO A 193 -9.11 5.83 -3.03
CA PRO A 193 -8.76 4.72 -2.16
C PRO A 193 -7.87 3.69 -2.86
N GLY A 194 -6.61 3.60 -2.43
CA GLY A 194 -5.63 2.67 -2.95
C GLY A 194 -5.00 3.04 -4.31
N ALA A 195 -5.23 4.24 -4.85
CA ALA A 195 -4.62 4.66 -6.12
C ALA A 195 -4.45 6.19 -6.24
N ASN A 196 -3.31 6.63 -6.78
CA ASN A 196 -3.16 8.01 -7.25
C ASN A 196 -3.91 8.23 -8.57
N ILE A 197 -4.32 9.46 -8.84
CA ILE A 197 -5.10 9.83 -10.02
C ILE A 197 -4.21 10.53 -11.05
N PHE A 198 -4.44 10.21 -12.32
CA PHE A 198 -3.90 10.89 -13.48
C PHE A 198 -5.06 11.22 -14.43
N LEU A 199 -4.97 12.34 -15.14
CA LEU A 199 -5.89 12.73 -16.21
C LEU A 199 -5.10 13.22 -17.41
N ILE A 200 -5.63 13.04 -18.62
CA ILE A 200 -5.08 13.63 -19.83
C ILE A 200 -6.00 14.75 -20.27
N ARG A 201 -5.43 15.95 -20.49
CA ARG A 201 -6.15 17.10 -21.02
C ARG A 201 -5.28 17.79 -22.05
N ASP A 202 -5.83 18.03 -23.24
CA ASP A 202 -5.13 18.72 -24.34
C ASP A 202 -3.75 18.12 -24.65
N GLY A 203 -3.65 16.79 -24.61
CA GLY A 203 -2.40 16.06 -24.86
C GLY A 203 -1.39 16.07 -23.72
N VAL A 204 -1.71 16.66 -22.56
CA VAL A 204 -0.82 16.72 -21.38
C VAL A 204 -1.32 15.76 -20.30
N LEU A 205 -0.41 14.94 -19.75
CA LEU A 205 -0.70 14.11 -18.58
C LEU A 205 -0.55 14.93 -17.30
N ILE A 206 -1.64 15.04 -16.55
CA ILE A 206 -1.72 15.83 -15.33
C ILE A 206 -2.01 14.91 -14.15
N THR A 207 -1.35 15.16 -13.02
CA THR A 207 -1.63 14.49 -11.74
C THR A 207 -1.54 15.48 -10.60
N PRO A 208 -2.35 15.34 -9.53
CA PRO A 208 -2.19 16.12 -8.31
C PRO A 208 -0.75 16.09 -7.81
N SER A 209 -0.27 17.24 -7.34
CA SER A 209 1.08 17.36 -6.76
C SER A 209 1.17 16.58 -5.45
N ILE A 210 2.40 16.31 -4.97
CA ILE A 210 2.62 15.67 -3.67
C ILE A 210 2.11 16.51 -2.48
N THR A 211 1.77 17.78 -2.71
CA THR A 211 1.17 18.67 -1.71
C THR A 211 -0.36 18.64 -1.72
N SER A 212 -0.98 17.81 -2.58
CA SER A 212 -2.44 17.67 -2.70
C SER A 212 -2.99 16.56 -1.77
N ASP A 213 -2.41 16.42 -0.58
CA ASP A 213 -2.79 15.40 0.44
C ASP A 213 -2.82 13.96 -0.11
N ILE A 214 -1.85 13.59 -0.94
CA ILE A 214 -1.76 12.24 -1.54
C ILE A 214 -0.71 11.37 -0.86
N LEU A 215 -0.83 10.06 -1.03
CA LEU A 215 0.30 9.16 -0.81
C LEU A 215 1.30 9.29 -1.97
N GLU A 216 2.58 9.45 -1.67
CA GLU A 216 3.66 9.49 -2.67
C GLU A 216 3.88 8.08 -3.29
N GLY A 217 3.04 7.72 -4.25
CA GLY A 217 2.96 6.37 -4.82
C GLY A 217 4.22 5.92 -5.58
N VAL A 218 4.73 4.73 -5.27
CA VAL A 218 5.80 4.08 -6.06
C VAL A 218 5.35 3.85 -7.52
N THR A 219 4.09 3.44 -7.73
CA THR A 219 3.52 3.29 -9.08
C THR A 219 3.38 4.65 -9.78
N ARG A 220 2.92 5.70 -9.07
CA ARG A 220 2.86 7.07 -9.58
C ARG A 220 4.24 7.54 -10.05
N ASN A 221 5.26 7.40 -9.21
CA ASN A 221 6.64 7.74 -9.54
C ASN A 221 7.17 6.95 -10.75
N THR A 222 6.84 5.65 -10.83
CA THR A 222 7.21 4.81 -11.98
C THR A 222 6.58 5.36 -13.27
N LEU A 223 5.26 5.63 -13.27
CA LEU A 223 4.56 6.14 -14.44
C LEU A 223 5.12 7.49 -14.89
N ILE A 224 5.31 8.45 -13.97
CA ILE A 224 5.87 9.76 -14.30
C ILE A 224 7.24 9.61 -14.97
N ARG A 225 8.13 8.79 -14.39
CA ARG A 225 9.47 8.56 -14.95
C ARG A 225 9.43 7.89 -16.31
N THR A 226 8.70 6.79 -16.43
CA THR A 226 8.61 6.02 -17.67
C THR A 226 8.00 6.85 -18.79
N ILE A 227 6.96 7.63 -18.51
CA ILE A 227 6.31 8.48 -19.51
C ILE A 227 7.27 9.57 -19.97
N ARG A 228 7.93 10.31 -19.06
CA ARG A 228 8.94 11.31 -19.43
C ARG A 228 10.12 10.74 -20.21
N GLU A 229 10.56 9.51 -19.89
CA GLU A 229 11.74 8.88 -20.52
C GLU A 229 11.43 8.17 -21.84
N LYS A 230 10.20 7.68 -22.04
CA LYS A 230 9.86 6.75 -23.12
C LYS A 230 8.75 7.23 -24.04
N LEU A 231 7.94 8.18 -23.59
CA LEU A 231 6.84 8.74 -24.36
C LEU A 231 7.08 10.22 -24.58
N ASP A 232 6.75 10.72 -25.76
CA ASP A 232 6.75 12.15 -26.06
C ASP A 232 5.48 12.81 -25.49
N LEU A 233 5.28 12.68 -24.18
CA LEU A 233 4.09 13.15 -23.47
C LEU A 233 4.50 14.00 -22.28
N GLU A 234 4.07 15.26 -22.27
CA GLU A 234 4.32 16.17 -21.16
C GLU A 234 3.63 15.68 -19.88
N VAL A 235 4.34 15.71 -18.75
CA VAL A 235 3.83 15.32 -17.44
C VAL A 235 3.92 16.47 -16.46
N VAL A 236 2.74 17.01 -16.09
CA VAL A 236 2.59 18.17 -15.20
C VAL A 236 2.02 17.73 -13.85
N GLU A 237 2.70 18.11 -12.79
CA GLU A 237 2.25 17.92 -11.40
C GLU A 237 1.70 19.25 -10.89
N ARG A 238 0.37 19.34 -10.70
CA ARG A 238 -0.32 20.57 -10.25
C ARG A 238 -1.63 20.25 -9.55
N GLU A 239 -2.22 21.24 -8.88
CA GLU A 239 -3.60 21.11 -8.41
C GLU A 239 -4.56 20.88 -9.59
N VAL A 240 -5.57 20.04 -9.34
CA VAL A 240 -6.63 19.68 -10.29
C VAL A 240 -7.98 20.07 -9.70
#